data_AF-R8BB59-F1
#
_entry.id   AF-R8BB59-F1
#
_cell.length_a   1.000
_cell.length_b   1.000
_cell.length_c   1.000
_cell.angle_alpha   90.00
_cell.angle_beta   90.00
_cell.angle_gamma   90.00
#
_symmetry.space_group_name_H-M   'P 1'
#
loop_
_entity.id
_entity.type
_entity.pdbx_description
1 polymer ?
#
loop_
_entity_poly.entity_id
_entity_poly.type
_entity_poly.pdbx_seq_one_letter_code
_entity_poly.pdbx_strand_id
1 'polypeptide(L)'
;MATVNIYDVVIPTFEKGLKTFDHILNKAEAFAKEKGLDANATFPQARLIDDQNPLTFQVQNATKTVVVTIGRLTGTELQPFENKEQTLEDLHKRIKDTLGLLKAVDPNTVNAKANDQVTM
;
A
#
# COMPACT_ATOMS: atom_id res chain seq x y z
N MET A 1 -5.10 -1.15 32.84
CA MET A 1 -4.13 -1.11 31.72
C MET A 1 -4.94 -0.95 30.45
N ALA A 2 -4.62 0.01 29.59
CA ALA A 2 -5.29 0.12 28.29
C ALA A 2 -4.90 -1.09 27.45
N THR A 3 -5.88 -1.93 27.09
CA THR A 3 -5.67 -3.05 26.16
C THR A 3 -5.40 -2.45 24.79
N VAL A 4 -4.24 -2.74 24.21
CA VAL A 4 -3.93 -2.34 22.83
C VAL A 4 -4.73 -3.23 21.90
N ASN A 5 -5.61 -2.64 21.09
CA ASN A 5 -6.36 -3.40 20.09
C ASN A 5 -5.58 -3.52 18.78
N ILE A 6 -5.82 -4.60 18.03
CA ILE A 6 -5.18 -4.81 16.73
C ILE A 6 -5.49 -3.67 15.77
N TYR A 7 -6.74 -3.22 15.73
CA TYR A 7 -7.16 -2.11 14.87
C TYR A 7 -6.31 -0.86 15.09
N ASP A 8 -6.10 -0.48 16.36
CA ASP A 8 -5.41 0.76 16.76
C ASP A 8 -3.93 0.77 16.37
N VAL A 9 -3.34 -0.41 16.12
CA VAL A 9 -1.95 -0.56 15.68
C VAL A 9 -1.87 -0.70 14.17
N VAL A 10 -2.65 -1.61 13.59
CA VAL A 10 -2.49 -2.04 12.20
C VAL A 10 -2.97 -0.96 11.23
N ILE A 11 -4.18 -0.43 11.43
CA ILE A 11 -4.79 0.50 10.47
C ILE A 11 -3.99 1.81 10.38
N PRO A 12 -3.64 2.50 11.50
CA PRO A 12 -2.86 3.73 11.42
C PRO A 12 -1.45 3.51 10.85
N THR A 13 -0.83 2.35 11.11
CA THR A 13 0.50 2.02 10.58
C THR A 13 0.46 1.87 9.06
N PHE A 14 -0.50 1.13 8.51
CA PHE A 14 -0.65 1.00 7.07
C PHE A 14 -1.01 2.33 6.41
N GLU A 15 -1.91 3.11 7.00
CA GLU A 15 -2.24 4.43 6.47
C GLU A 15 -1.01 5.34 6.39
N LYS A 16 -0.21 5.38 7.46
CA LYS A 16 1.00 6.21 7.50
C LYS A 16 2.02 5.74 6.46
N GLY A 17 2.22 4.43 6.31
CA GLY A 17 3.12 3.86 5.30
C GLY A 17 2.70 4.22 3.89
N LEU A 18 1.41 4.04 3.56
CA LEU A 18 0.86 4.37 2.25
C LEU A 18 0.91 5.86 1.93
N LYS A 19 0.55 6.74 2.88
CA LYS A 19 0.68 8.21 2.74
C LYS A 19 2.14 8.63 2.54
N THR A 20 3.08 7.95 3.19
CA THR A 20 4.52 8.18 2.99
C THR A 20 4.95 7.76 1.58
N PHE A 21 4.46 6.61 1.10
CA PHE A 21 4.79 6.16 -0.26
C PHE A 21 4.25 7.12 -1.32
N ASP A 22 3.01 7.58 -1.16
CA ASP A 22 2.40 8.63 -1.99
C ASP A 22 3.24 9.91 -2.00
N HIS A 23 3.72 10.35 -0.83
CA HIS A 23 4.60 11.50 -0.73
C HIS A 23 5.94 11.31 -1.48
N ILE A 24 6.52 10.10 -1.45
CA ILE A 24 7.74 9.79 -2.19
C ILE A 24 7.51 9.90 -3.70
N LEU A 25 6.37 9.43 -4.22
CA LEU A 25 6.04 9.56 -5.65
C LEU A 25 5.90 11.03 -6.06
N ASN A 26 5.22 11.85 -5.25
CA ASN A 26 5.13 13.29 -5.48
C ASN A 26 6.52 13.96 -5.54
N LYS A 27 7.48 13.50 -4.71
CA LYS A 27 8.86 14.00 -4.73
C LYS A 27 9.59 13.58 -6.01
N ALA A 28 9.35 12.37 -6.50
CA ALA A 28 9.91 11.91 -7.76
C ALA A 28 9.42 12.77 -8.93
N GLU A 29 8.12 13.05 -9.00
CA GLU A 29 7.52 13.96 -10.01
C GLU A 29 8.11 15.36 -9.95
N ALA A 30 8.22 15.93 -8.74
CA ALA A 30 8.81 17.25 -8.54
C ALA A 30 10.27 17.30 -9.01
N PHE A 31 11.05 16.26 -8.73
CA PHE A 31 12.43 16.15 -9.19
C PHE A 31 12.52 16.03 -10.72
N ALA A 32 11.69 15.17 -11.33
CA ALA A 32 11.65 15.05 -12.79
C ALA A 32 11.33 16.40 -13.45
N LYS A 33 10.34 17.12 -12.93
CA LYS A 33 10.00 18.47 -13.40
C LYS A 33 11.18 19.44 -13.28
N GLU A 34 11.89 19.46 -12.15
CA GLU A 34 13.06 20.32 -11.94
C GLU A 34 14.20 19.99 -12.93
N LYS A 35 14.38 18.71 -13.25
CA LYS A 35 15.45 18.24 -14.14
C LYS A 35 15.06 18.13 -15.62
N GLY A 36 13.81 18.45 -15.97
CA GLY A 36 13.30 18.31 -17.34
C GLY A 36 13.21 16.86 -17.81
N LEU A 37 13.01 15.91 -16.89
CA LEU A 37 12.86 14.49 -17.17
C LEU A 37 11.37 14.13 -17.35
N ASP A 38 11.09 13.12 -18.16
CA ASP A 38 9.78 12.46 -18.16
C ASP A 38 9.69 11.51 -16.96
N ALA A 39 8.84 11.85 -15.99
CA ALA A 39 8.68 11.09 -14.75
C ALA A 39 8.17 9.65 -15.00
N ASN A 40 7.27 9.47 -15.97
CA ASN A 40 6.68 8.17 -16.30
C ASN A 40 7.64 7.27 -17.07
N ALA A 41 8.55 7.85 -17.85
CA ALA A 41 9.64 7.10 -18.47
C ALA A 41 10.76 6.76 -17.47
N THR A 42 10.99 7.62 -16.47
CA THR A 42 12.17 7.54 -15.61
C THR A 42 11.99 6.64 -14.39
N PHE A 43 10.87 6.77 -13.66
CA PHE A 43 10.76 6.21 -12.31
C PHE A 43 10.04 4.86 -12.17
N PRO A 44 8.94 4.56 -12.89
CA PRO A 44 8.20 3.30 -12.70
C PRO A 44 9.08 2.05 -12.79
N GLN A 45 10.03 2.03 -13.73
CA GLN A 45 10.95 0.90 -13.96
C GLN A 45 12.28 1.01 -13.21
N ALA A 46 12.49 2.05 -12.39
CA ALA A 46 13.71 2.22 -11.61
C ALA A 46 13.89 1.08 -10.58
N ARG A 47 15.15 0.67 -10.39
CA ARG A 47 15.58 -0.42 -9.48
C ARG A 47 16.74 0.06 -8.61
N LEU A 48 16.92 -0.53 -7.43
CA LEU A 48 18.10 -0.26 -6.60
C LEU A 48 19.30 -1.14 -7.00
N ILE A 49 19.03 -2.38 -7.39
CA ILE A 49 19.98 -3.36 -7.90
C ILE A 49 19.33 -4.17 -9.03
N ASP A 50 20.13 -4.75 -9.92
CA ASP A 50 19.67 -5.30 -11.20
C ASP A 50 18.64 -6.44 -11.06
N ASP A 51 18.77 -7.28 -10.04
CA ASP A 51 17.88 -8.42 -9.78
C ASP A 51 16.65 -8.08 -8.91
N GLN A 52 16.56 -6.85 -8.38
CA GLN A 52 15.39 -6.41 -7.62
C GLN A 52 14.27 -5.94 -8.55
N ASN A 53 13.03 -6.31 -8.23
CA ASN A 53 11.84 -5.80 -8.93
C ASN A 53 11.70 -4.26 -8.86
N PRO A 54 11.13 -3.62 -9.89
CA PRO A 54 11.11 -2.17 -10.06
C PRO A 54 10.18 -1.45 -9.07
N LEU A 55 10.26 -0.12 -9.01
CA LEU A 55 9.42 0.72 -8.15
C LEU A 55 7.92 0.42 -8.28
N THR A 56 7.41 0.22 -9.50
CA THR A 56 6.02 -0.20 -9.73
C THR A 56 5.67 -1.45 -8.93
N PHE A 57 6.51 -2.49 -8.96
CA PHE A 57 6.28 -3.70 -8.18
C PHE A 57 6.32 -3.44 -6.67
N GLN A 58 7.18 -2.54 -6.20
CA GLN A 58 7.26 -2.24 -4.76
C GLN A 58 5.95 -1.61 -4.24
N VAL A 59 5.34 -0.69 -5.00
CA VAL A 59 4.02 -0.12 -4.68
C VAL A 59 2.93 -1.20 -4.78
N GLN A 60 3.01 -2.04 -5.81
CA GLN A 60 2.07 -3.14 -5.99
C GLN A 60 2.09 -4.12 -4.82
N ASN A 61 3.29 -4.50 -4.36
CA ASN A 61 3.47 -5.46 -3.30
C ASN A 61 3.09 -4.88 -1.92
N ALA A 62 3.42 -3.61 -1.66
CA ALA A 62 3.04 -2.93 -0.41
C ALA A 62 1.52 -2.86 -0.23
N THR A 63 0.81 -2.42 -1.26
CA THR A 63 -0.66 -2.36 -1.25
C THR A 63 -1.30 -3.75 -1.24
N LYS A 64 -0.75 -4.75 -1.96
CA LYS A 64 -1.19 -6.15 -1.88
C LYS A 64 -1.08 -6.69 -0.45
N THR A 65 0.00 -6.38 0.24
CA THR A 65 0.20 -6.77 1.65
C THR A 65 -0.91 -6.21 2.53
N VAL A 66 -1.31 -4.95 2.31
CA VAL A 66 -2.45 -4.36 3.02
C VAL A 66 -3.74 -5.11 2.71
N VAL A 67 -4.09 -5.32 1.43
CA VAL A 67 -5.34 -5.99 1.04
C VAL A 67 -5.43 -7.40 1.64
N VAL A 68 -4.36 -8.19 1.54
CA VAL A 68 -4.32 -9.57 2.08
C VAL A 68 -4.42 -9.55 3.62
N THR A 69 -3.74 -8.62 4.28
CA THR A 69 -3.80 -8.51 5.75
C THR A 69 -5.19 -8.13 6.21
N ILE A 70 -5.84 -7.16 5.56
CA ILE A 70 -7.22 -6.79 5.90
C ILE A 70 -8.15 -7.97 5.66
N GLY A 71 -8.07 -8.66 4.52
CA GLY A 71 -8.91 -9.83 4.26
C GLY A 71 -8.81 -10.90 5.34
N ARG A 72 -7.60 -11.14 5.86
CA ARG A 72 -7.39 -12.04 7.02
C ARG A 72 -8.02 -11.50 8.30
N LEU A 73 -7.81 -10.22 8.61
CA LEU A 73 -8.32 -9.56 9.81
C LEU A 73 -9.84 -9.35 9.78
N THR A 74 -10.48 -9.43 8.62
CA THR A 74 -11.93 -9.35 8.47
C THR A 74 -12.59 -10.69 8.17
N GLY A 75 -11.79 -11.74 7.89
CA GLY A 75 -12.31 -13.02 7.41
C GLY A 75 -12.99 -12.93 6.05
N THR A 76 -12.61 -11.96 5.22
CA THR A 76 -13.17 -11.76 3.89
C THR A 76 -12.13 -12.09 2.81
N GLU A 77 -12.59 -12.69 1.71
CA GLU A 77 -11.74 -12.92 0.54
C GLU A 77 -11.63 -11.63 -0.29
N LEU A 78 -10.69 -10.76 0.09
CA LEU A 78 -10.38 -9.57 -0.69
C LEU A 78 -9.43 -9.93 -1.84
N GLN A 79 -9.88 -9.67 -3.06
CA GLN A 79 -9.07 -9.84 -4.25
C GLN A 79 -8.05 -8.68 -4.35
N PRO A 80 -6.74 -8.97 -4.47
CA PRO A 80 -5.74 -7.94 -4.74
C PRO A 80 -6.01 -7.25 -6.07
N PHE A 81 -5.63 -5.97 -6.17
CA PHE A 81 -5.68 -5.23 -7.42
C PHE A 81 -4.83 -5.91 -8.51
N GLU A 82 -5.32 -5.87 -9.74
CA GLU A 82 -4.55 -6.32 -10.90
C GLU A 82 -3.35 -5.38 -11.13
N ASN A 83 -2.18 -5.97 -11.38
CA ASN A 83 -0.93 -5.25 -11.55
C ASN A 83 -0.80 -4.67 -12.98
N LYS A 84 -1.59 -3.64 -13.28
CA LYS A 84 -1.67 -2.99 -14.60
C LYS A 84 -1.06 -1.59 -14.66
N GLU A 85 -0.51 -1.10 -13.55
CA GLU A 85 0.02 0.25 -13.42
C GLU A 85 1.26 0.46 -14.29
N GLN A 86 1.30 1.55 -15.06
CA GLN A 86 2.44 1.92 -15.90
C GLN A 86 2.99 3.30 -15.58
N THR A 87 2.15 4.19 -15.03
CA THR A 87 2.48 5.58 -14.75
C THR A 87 2.51 5.86 -13.24
N LEU A 88 3.12 6.98 -12.84
CA LEU A 88 3.05 7.44 -11.45
C LEU A 88 1.61 7.75 -11.02
N GLU A 89 0.77 8.26 -11.94
CA GLU A 89 -0.65 8.49 -11.69
C GLU A 89 -1.39 7.18 -11.33
N ASP A 90 -1.11 6.09 -12.04
CA ASP A 90 -1.68 4.78 -11.73
C ASP A 90 -1.28 4.32 -10.32
N LEU A 91 -0.01 4.54 -9.93
CA LEU A 91 0.50 4.19 -8.61
C LEU A 91 -0.16 5.03 -7.51
N HIS A 92 -0.33 6.34 -7.72
CA HIS A 92 -1.10 7.22 -6.83
C HIS A 92 -2.54 6.73 -6.66
N LYS A 93 -3.19 6.39 -7.78
CA LYS A 93 -4.56 5.86 -7.76
C LYS A 93 -4.64 4.58 -6.94
N ARG A 94 -3.71 3.64 -7.14
CA ARG A 94 -3.65 2.39 -6.39
C ARG A 94 -3.49 2.62 -4.88
N ILE A 95 -2.60 3.55 -4.49
CA ILE A 95 -2.40 3.91 -3.09
C ILE A 95 -3.69 4.51 -2.51
N LYS A 96 -4.35 5.42 -3.23
CA LYS A 96 -5.61 6.04 -2.83
C LYS A 96 -6.73 5.02 -2.66
N ASP A 97 -6.88 4.08 -3.59
CA ASP A 97 -7.89 3.01 -3.51
C ASP A 97 -7.63 2.11 -2.29
N THR A 98 -6.36 1.80 -2.01
CA THR A 98 -5.97 1.02 -0.82
C THR A 98 -6.25 1.78 0.48
N LEU A 99 -6.00 3.10 0.53
CA LEU A 99 -6.38 3.95 1.66
C LEU A 99 -7.91 4.00 1.85
N GLY A 100 -8.68 3.98 0.75
CA GLY A 100 -10.13 3.88 0.79
C GLY A 100 -10.60 2.58 1.45
N LEU A 101 -9.96 1.46 1.12
CA LEU A 101 -10.23 0.16 1.74
C LEU A 101 -9.96 0.18 3.25
N LEU A 102 -8.83 0.75 3.69
CA LEU A 102 -8.50 0.87 5.12
C LEU A 102 -9.55 1.65 5.91
N LYS A 103 -10.10 2.73 5.33
CA LYS A 103 -11.15 3.54 5.97
C LYS A 103 -12.48 2.81 6.14
N ALA A 104 -12.74 1.79 5.32
CA ALA A 104 -13.96 0.99 5.39
C ALA A 104 -13.88 -0.16 6.41
N VAL A 105 -12.72 -0.37 7.05
CA VAL A 105 -12.52 -1.47 8.00
C VAL A 105 -13.24 -1.16 9.32
N ASP A 106 -14.12 -2.06 9.73
CA ASP A 106 -14.80 -2.01 11.03
C ASP A 106 -13.86 -2.45 12.18
N PRO A 107 -13.61 -1.60 13.20
CA PRO A 107 -12.78 -1.96 14.34
C PRO A 107 -13.24 -3.21 15.09
N ASN A 108 -14.56 -3.41 15.23
CA ASN A 108 -15.08 -4.53 16.00
C ASN A 108 -14.76 -5.87 15.34
N THR A 109 -14.94 -5.93 14.01
CA THR A 109 -14.59 -7.10 13.20
C THR A 109 -13.11 -7.47 13.33
N VAL A 110 -12.21 -6.49 13.22
CA VAL A 110 -10.76 -6.72 13.36
C VAL A 110 -10.40 -7.20 14.76
N ASN A 111 -10.91 -6.53 15.79
CA ASN A 111 -10.54 -6.82 17.17
C ASN A 111 -11.12 -8.16 17.66
N ALA A 112 -12.25 -8.61 17.11
CA ALA A 112 -12.83 -9.92 17.41
C ALA A 112 -11.91 -11.08 16.98
N LYS A 113 -11.05 -10.87 15.97
CA LYS A 113 -10.13 -11.88 15.42
C LYS A 113 -8.77 -11.92 16.10
N ALA A 114 -8.60 -11.26 17.25
CA ALA A 114 -7.29 -11.12 17.88
C ALA A 114 -6.63 -12.44 18.32
N ASN A 115 -7.42 -13.50 18.52
CA ASN A 115 -6.93 -14.81 18.92
C ASN A 115 -7.01 -15.86 17.80
N ASP A 116 -7.41 -15.45 16.59
CA ASP A 116 -7.56 -16.38 15.47
C ASP A 116 -6.18 -16.80 14.94
N GLN A 117 -6.04 -18.08 14.60
CA GLN A 117 -4.83 -18.58 13.94
C GLN A 117 -4.88 -18.26 12.45
N VAL A 118 -3.82 -17.63 11.94
CA VAL A 118 -3.65 -17.37 10.50
C VAL A 118 -2.76 -18.45 9.91
N THR A 119 -3.30 -19.29 9.03
CA THR A 119 -2.52 -20.26 8.25
C THR A 119 -2.00 -19.60 6.97
N MET A 120 -0.72 -19.80 6.67
CA MET A 120 -0.05 -19.22 5.49
C MET A 120 -0.19 -20.10 4.24
#